data_AF-A0A080MA71-F1
#
_entry.id   AF-A0A080MA71-F1
#
_cell.length_a   1.000
_cell.length_b   1.000
_cell.length_c   1.000
_cell.angle_alpha   90.00
_cell.angle_beta   90.00
_cell.angle_gamma   90.00
#
_symmetry.space_group_name_H-M   'P 1'
#
loop_
_entity.id
_entity.type
_entity.pdbx_description
1 polymer ?
#
loop_
_entity_poly.entity_id
_entity_poly.type
_entity_poly.pdbx_seq_one_letter_code
_entity_poly.pdbx_strand_id
1 'polypeptide(L)'
;MALRMMVYVGLLYQALIKQGQLLSDDRLPLVLPIVLYNGGPRWTAGTDVFHLIPPIPDLVEQFKTRFSYLLVDENAYTDSQLASLKNLMVAVFRIEHPASQEASAS
;
A
#
# COMPACT_ATOMS: atom_id res chain seq x y z
N MET A 1 10.79 -2.23 -4.75
CA MET A 1 9.84 -1.37 -4.00
C MET A 1 9.34 -2.01 -2.73
N ALA A 2 9.17 -3.34 -2.63
CA ALA A 2 8.63 -4.00 -1.42
C ALA A 2 9.34 -3.57 -0.12
N LEU A 3 10.68 -3.61 -0.08
CA LEU A 3 11.44 -3.17 1.09
C LEU A 3 11.15 -1.70 1.48
N ARG A 4 11.07 -0.81 0.48
CA ARG A 4 10.79 0.61 0.72
C ARG A 4 9.40 0.82 1.30
N MET A 5 8.39 0.08 0.80
CA MET A 5 7.03 0.14 1.35
C MET A 5 6.98 -0.38 2.80
N MET A 6 7.71 -1.45 3.11
CA MET A 6 7.80 -1.97 4.48
C MET A 6 8.38 -0.92 5.44
N VAL A 7 9.44 -0.22 5.01
CA VAL A 7 10.04 0.86 5.80
C VAL A 7 9.04 2.00 6.03
N TYR A 8 8.30 2.40 5.01
CA TYR A 8 7.31 3.48 5.15
C TYR A 8 6.18 3.13 6.09
N VAL A 9 5.65 1.91 6.03
CA VAL A 9 4.64 1.43 6.99
C VAL A 9 5.21 1.40 8.41
N GLY A 10 6.44 0.93 8.59
CA GLY A 10 7.12 0.96 9.89
C GLY A 10 7.26 2.37 10.45
N LEU A 11 7.67 3.34 9.63
CA LEU A 11 7.79 4.75 10.04
C LEU A 11 6.44 5.37 10.37
N LEU A 12 5.39 5.05 9.60
CA LEU A 12 4.02 5.47 9.91
C LEU A 12 3.58 4.93 11.27
N TYR A 13 3.78 3.64 11.54
CA TYR A 13 3.45 3.05 12.83
C TYR A 13 4.22 3.67 14.00
N GLN A 14 5.52 3.97 13.82
CA GLN A 14 6.27 4.70 14.83
C GLN A 14 5.67 6.09 15.11
N ALA A 15 5.22 6.80 14.08
CA ALA A 15 4.56 8.09 14.24
C ALA A 15 3.22 7.98 14.97
N LEU A 16 2.38 6.99 14.61
CA LEU A 16 1.09 6.76 15.27
C LEU A 16 1.26 6.42 16.76
N ILE A 17 2.21 5.54 17.10
CA ILE A 17 2.55 5.21 18.50
C ILE A 17 2.94 6.48 19.25
N LYS A 18 3.84 7.29 18.67
CA LYS A 18 4.31 8.53 19.30
C LYS A 18 3.19 9.56 19.51
N GLN A 19 2.18 9.56 18.65
CA GLN A 19 1.03 10.48 18.70
C GLN A 19 -0.15 9.93 19.50
N GLY A 20 -0.07 8.70 20.02
CA GLY A 20 -1.20 8.05 20.71
C GLY A 20 -2.38 7.74 19.78
N GLN A 21 -2.13 7.57 18.48
CA GLN A 21 -3.16 7.32 17.46
C GLN A 21 -3.32 5.83 17.16
N LEU A 22 -3.31 5.01 18.21
CA LEU A 22 -3.60 3.58 18.11
C LEU A 22 -5.12 3.35 18.10
N LEU A 23 -5.53 2.13 17.76
CA LEU A 23 -6.91 1.71 17.95
C LEU A 23 -7.27 1.69 19.44
N SER A 24 -8.57 1.62 19.75
CA SER A 24 -9.06 1.66 21.13
C SER A 24 -8.55 0.52 22.03
N ASP A 25 -7.94 -0.51 21.45
CA ASP A 25 -7.33 -1.64 22.13
C ASP A 25 -5.78 -1.66 22.03
N ASP A 26 -5.18 -0.49 21.81
CA ASP A 26 -3.73 -0.27 21.68
C ASP A 26 -3.06 -1.02 20.52
N ARG A 27 -3.84 -1.52 19.54
CA ARG A 27 -3.30 -2.14 18.33
C ARG A 27 -3.03 -1.12 17.22
N LEU A 28 -2.10 -1.48 16.34
CA LEU A 28 -1.81 -0.74 15.11
C LEU A 28 -2.99 -0.86 14.13
N PRO A 29 -3.37 0.21 13.42
CA PRO A 29 -4.38 0.12 12.39
C PRO A 29 -3.85 -0.68 11.18
N LEU A 30 -4.77 -1.32 10.45
CA LEU A 30 -4.43 -1.95 9.17
C LEU A 30 -3.99 -0.87 8.17
N VAL A 31 -2.83 -1.08 7.53
CA VAL A 31 -2.36 -0.25 6.43
C VAL A 31 -2.32 -1.12 5.17
N LEU A 32 -2.97 -0.66 4.10
CA LEU A 32 -2.89 -1.26 2.77
C LEU A 32 -1.94 -0.42 1.90
N PRO A 33 -0.68 -0.84 1.70
CA PRO A 33 0.24 -0.11 0.85
C PRO A 33 -0.13 -0.36 -0.62
N ILE A 34 -0.29 0.72 -1.39
CA ILE A 34 -0.60 0.66 -2.81
C ILE A 34 0.52 1.33 -3.58
N VAL A 35 1.02 0.66 -4.63
CA VAL A 35 2.00 1.23 -5.56
C VAL A 35 1.33 1.36 -6.92
N LEU A 36 1.19 2.61 -7.36
CA LEU A 36 0.75 2.96 -8.69
C LEU A 36 1.97 3.04 -9.60
N TYR A 37 1.98 2.28 -10.69
CA TYR A 37 3.09 2.22 -11.62
C TYR A 37 2.62 2.53 -13.04
N ASN A 38 3.21 3.58 -13.60
CA ASN A 38 2.95 4.16 -14.91
C ASN A 38 4.24 4.24 -15.77
N GLY A 39 5.25 3.43 -15.46
CA GLY A 39 6.48 3.35 -16.25
C GLY A 39 6.28 2.56 -17.54
N GLY A 40 7.17 2.69 -18.53
CA GLY A 40 6.95 2.07 -19.85
C GLY A 40 6.91 0.53 -19.85
N PRO A 41 7.95 -0.17 -19.36
CA PRO A 41 7.96 -1.63 -19.30
C PRO A 41 7.03 -2.15 -18.20
N ARG A 42 6.42 -3.34 -18.37
CA ARG A 42 5.68 -4.02 -17.31
C ARG A 42 6.52 -4.19 -16.05
N TRP A 43 5.87 -4.08 -14.91
CA TRP A 43 6.51 -4.27 -13.62
C TRP A 43 6.91 -5.73 -13.40
N THR A 44 8.15 -5.96 -13.00
CA THR A 44 8.70 -7.32 -12.76
C THR A 44 9.32 -7.49 -11.38
N ALA A 45 9.49 -6.42 -10.61
CA ALA A 45 10.10 -6.51 -9.29
C ALA A 45 9.14 -7.15 -8.26
N GLY A 46 9.69 -7.92 -7.33
CA GLY A 46 8.91 -8.59 -6.28
C GLY A 46 8.05 -7.62 -5.47
N THR A 47 6.80 -8.05 -5.22
CA THR A 47 5.79 -7.31 -4.46
C THR A 47 5.72 -7.70 -2.99
N ASP A 48 6.41 -8.78 -2.59
CA ASP A 48 6.54 -9.25 -1.20
C ASP A 48 8.01 -9.27 -0.79
N VAL A 49 8.34 -8.71 0.38
CA VAL A 49 9.67 -8.78 0.98
C VAL A 49 10.14 -10.22 1.19
N PHE A 50 9.21 -11.15 1.42
CA PHE A 50 9.50 -12.57 1.59
C PHE A 50 10.29 -13.15 0.40
N HIS A 51 9.98 -12.71 -0.83
CA HIS A 51 10.65 -13.15 -2.04
C HIS A 51 11.99 -12.45 -2.31
N LEU A 52 12.31 -11.39 -1.56
CA LEU A 52 13.61 -10.70 -1.65
C LEU A 52 14.68 -11.38 -0.79
N ILE A 53 14.27 -12.19 0.19
CA ILE A 53 15.16 -12.94 1.06
C ILE A 53 15.39 -14.32 0.42
N PRO A 54 16.66 -14.77 0.28
CA PRO A 54 16.97 -16.06 -0.32
C PRO A 54 16.32 -17.21 0.47
N PRO A 55 16.18 -18.40 -0.13
CA PRO A 55 15.78 -19.60 0.59
C PRO A 55 16.68 -19.83 1.81
N ILE A 56 16.07 -20.18 2.93
CA ILE A 56 16.76 -20.50 4.19
C ILE A 56 16.29 -21.86 4.70
N PRO A 57 17.11 -22.60 5.47
CA PRO A 57 16.72 -23.90 6.00
C PRO A 57 15.43 -23.85 6.82
N ASP A 58 14.62 -24.90 6.74
CA ASP A 58 13.24 -24.97 7.25
C ASP A 58 13.06 -24.47 8.68
N LEU A 59 14.02 -24.73 9.57
CA LEU A 59 13.96 -24.33 10.99
C LEU A 59 13.77 -22.82 11.18
N VAL A 60 14.23 -22.00 10.22
CA VAL A 60 14.18 -20.54 10.30
C VAL A 60 13.29 -19.89 9.24
N GLU A 61 12.69 -20.65 8.33
CA GLU A 61 11.88 -20.11 7.23
C GLU A 61 10.67 -19.29 7.72
N GLN A 62 10.06 -19.70 8.83
CA GLN A 62 8.96 -18.97 9.49
C GLN A 62 9.32 -17.54 9.91
N PHE A 63 10.61 -17.23 10.10
CA PHE A 63 11.07 -15.89 10.48
C PHE A 63 11.31 -14.98 9.28
N LYS A 64 11.15 -15.46 8.05
CA LYS A 64 11.17 -14.57 6.87
C LYS A 64 10.02 -13.58 6.97
N THR A 65 10.37 -12.30 6.99
CA THR A 65 9.39 -11.23 7.02
C THR A 65 8.48 -11.31 5.80
N ARG A 66 7.17 -11.39 6.05
CA ARG A 66 6.13 -11.26 5.03
C ARG A 66 5.60 -9.85 5.06
N PHE A 67 5.74 -9.15 3.95
CA PHE A 67 5.21 -7.81 3.79
C PHE A 67 4.96 -7.57 2.31
N SER A 68 3.69 -7.35 1.96
CA SER A 68 3.25 -7.19 0.59
C SER A 68 2.56 -5.86 0.38
N TYR A 69 2.61 -5.37 -0.85
CA TYR A 69 1.83 -4.21 -1.29
C TYR A 69 0.98 -4.58 -2.49
N LEU A 70 -0.13 -3.86 -2.66
CA LEU A 70 -0.94 -3.96 -3.86
C LEU A 70 -0.26 -3.16 -4.98
N LEU A 71 0.18 -3.86 -6.03
CA LEU A 71 0.69 -3.21 -7.23
C LEU A 71 -0.45 -2.96 -8.21
N VAL A 72 -0.45 -1.76 -8.75
CA VAL A 72 -1.34 -1.33 -9.81
C VAL A 72 -0.46 -0.86 -10.98
N ASP A 73 -0.25 -1.75 -11.96
CA ASP A 73 0.53 -1.48 -13.17
C ASP A 73 -0.40 -1.06 -14.31
N GLU A 74 -0.36 0.21 -14.71
CA GLU A 74 -1.23 0.75 -15.76
C GLU A 74 -1.04 0.04 -17.11
N ASN A 75 0.15 -0.51 -17.40
CA ASN A 75 0.44 -1.23 -18.65
C ASN A 75 -0.08 -2.67 -18.65
N ALA A 76 -0.59 -3.15 -17.51
CA ALA A 76 -1.23 -4.45 -17.40
C ALA A 76 -2.73 -4.40 -17.70
N TYR A 77 -3.32 -3.20 -17.81
CA TYR A 77 -4.76 -3.00 -17.96
C TYR A 77 -5.13 -2.50 -19.36
N THR A 78 -6.27 -2.95 -19.87
CA THR A 78 -6.91 -2.32 -21.05
C THR A 78 -7.47 -0.95 -20.68
N ASP A 79 -7.72 -0.08 -21.67
CA ASP A 79 -8.26 1.28 -21.44
C ASP A 79 -9.54 1.28 -20.57
N SER A 80 -10.40 0.27 -20.75
CA SER A 80 -11.63 0.09 -19.96
C SER A 80 -11.37 -0.28 -18.50
N GLN A 81 -10.35 -1.09 -18.22
CA GLN A 81 -9.95 -1.47 -16.88
C GLN A 81 -9.20 -0.32 -16.18
N LEU A 82 -8.44 0.46 -16.94
CA LEU A 82 -7.76 1.67 -16.45
C LEU A 82 -8.78 2.72 -15.98
N ALA A 83 -9.94 2.83 -16.63
CA ALA A 83 -11.03 3.70 -16.17
C ALA A 83 -11.59 3.26 -14.80
N SER A 84 -11.79 1.94 -14.58
CA SER A 84 -12.21 1.42 -13.27
C SER A 84 -11.16 1.66 -12.18
N LEU A 85 -9.89 1.60 -12.56
CA LEU A 85 -8.78 1.78 -11.65
C LEU A 85 -8.58 3.27 -11.27
N LYS A 86 -8.78 4.18 -12.22
CA LYS A 86 -8.92 5.62 -11.95
C LYS A 86 -10.07 5.90 -10.98
N ASN A 87 -11.20 5.19 -11.10
CA ASN A 87 -12.30 5.34 -10.14
C ASN A 87 -11.93 4.86 -8.73
N LEU A 88 -11.16 3.77 -8.61
CA LEU A 88 -10.62 3.34 -7.31
C LEU A 88 -9.70 4.40 -6.72
N MET A 89 -8.79 4.98 -7.51
CA MET A 89 -7.94 6.07 -7.04
C MET A 89 -8.77 7.29 -6.60
N VAL A 90 -9.79 7.67 -7.38
CA VAL A 90 -10.72 8.75 -7.02
C VAL A 90 -11.45 8.46 -5.72
N ALA A 91 -11.88 7.21 -5.49
CA ALA A 91 -12.52 6.79 -4.26
C ALA A 91 -11.57 6.88 -3.05
N VAL A 92 -10.32 6.42 -3.20
CA VAL A 92 -9.28 6.56 -2.16
C VAL A 92 -9.00 8.04 -1.85
N PHE A 93 -8.85 8.88 -2.89
CA PHE A 93 -8.64 10.33 -2.70
C PHE A 93 -9.79 11.02 -1.96
N ARG A 94 -11.04 10.57 -2.18
CA ARG A 94 -12.22 11.09 -1.47
C ARG A 94 -12.25 10.69 0.00
N ILE A 95 -11.73 9.52 0.35
CA ILE A 95 -11.62 9.06 1.74
C ILE A 95 -10.57 9.89 2.50
N GLU A 96 -9.47 10.25 1.85
CA GLU A 96 -8.39 11.07 2.44
C GLU A 96 -8.79 12.55 2.63
N HIS A 97 -9.77 13.06 1.89
CA HIS A 97 -10.25 14.46 2.00
C HIS A 97 -11.76 14.55 2.26
N PRO A 98 -12.26 14.17 3.45
CA PRO A 98 -13.69 14.17 3.74
C PRO A 98 -14.33 15.57 3.85
N ALA A 99 -13.58 16.67 3.67
CA ALA A 99 -14.11 18.03 3.72
C ALA A 99 -13.68 18.87 2.50
N SER A 100 -14.47 18.81 1.43
CA SER A 100 -14.62 19.90 0.45
C SER A 100 -15.98 19.84 -0.27
N GLN A 101 -17.00 19.30 0.41
CA GLN A 101 -18.38 19.32 -0.07
C GLN A 101 -19.28 20.12 0.87
N GLU A 102 -18.86 21.35 1.20
CA GLU A 102 -19.72 22.42 1.68
C GLU A 102 -19.33 23.73 0.99
N ALA A 103 -19.63 23.86 -0.31
CA ALA A 103 -19.85 25.13 -1.00
C ALA A 103 -20.12 24.86 -2.48
N SER A 104 -21.35 24.50 -2.82
CA SER A 104 -22.02 24.83 -4.10
C SER A 104 -23.40 24.19 -4.11
N ALA A 105 -24.27 24.70 -3.25
CA ALA A 105 -25.70 24.72 -3.50
C ALA A 105 -26.14 26.16 -3.21
N SER A 106 -26.06 26.99 -4.26
CA SER A 106 -26.82 28.22 -4.42
C SER A 106 -27.51 28.15 -5.77
#